data_AF-A0A6P0SLB8-F1
#
_entry.id   AF-A0A6P0SLB8-F1
#
_cell.length_a   1.000
_cell.length_b   1.000
_cell.length_c   1.000
_cell.angle_alpha   90.00
_cell.angle_beta   90.00
_cell.angle_gamma   90.00
#
_symmetry.space_group_name_H-M   'P 1'
#
loop_
_entity.id
_entity.type
_entity.pdbx_description
1 polymer ?
#
loop_
_entity_poly.entity_id
_entity_poly.type
_entity_poly.pdbx_seq_one_letter_code
_entity_poly.pdbx_strand_id
1 'polypeptide(L)'
;HLLPRAGAEHLSVYIDFFFQAAFAATSATICSGAVAGRIKPLAYLLLTVIITGIVYPISGSWVWGGGWLDGLGFHDFAGSLVVHSVGGAAALACVIFLGPRKGRFHGRGQLSPREESELKPHSLPLAAMGTFILWLGWYGFNAGSTVTTPTSNQRL
;
A
#
# COMPACT_ATOMS: atom_id res chain seq x y z
N HIS A 1 41.49 5.68 -0.92
CA HIS A 1 41.52 4.48 -1.76
C HIS A 1 40.32 4.55 -2.68
N LEU A 2 40.58 4.71 -3.98
CA LEU A 2 39.64 5.12 -5.01
C LEU A 2 38.77 3.94 -5.45
N LEU A 3 37.48 3.98 -5.11
CA LEU A 3 36.46 3.29 -5.91
C LEU A 3 35.61 4.39 -6.56
N PRO A 4 35.38 4.33 -7.88
CA PRO A 4 34.42 5.21 -8.52
C PRO A 4 33.09 5.00 -7.80
N ARG A 5 32.53 6.08 -7.24
CA ARG A 5 31.13 6.10 -6.82
C ARG A 5 30.35 5.74 -8.07
N ALA A 6 29.74 4.56 -8.10
CA ALA A 6 28.83 4.18 -9.16
C ALA A 6 27.84 5.33 -9.28
N GLY A 7 27.93 6.07 -10.38
CA GLY A 7 26.94 7.08 -10.70
C GLY A 7 25.60 6.38 -10.66
N ALA A 8 24.60 7.01 -10.05
CA ALA A 8 23.23 6.56 -10.16
C ALA A 8 22.92 6.48 -11.65
N GLU A 9 23.00 5.28 -12.22
CA GLU A 9 22.54 5.05 -13.57
C GLU A 9 21.06 5.40 -13.51
N HIS A 10 20.65 6.40 -14.28
CA HIS A 10 19.24 6.70 -14.46
C HIS A 10 18.58 5.41 -14.93
N LEU A 11 17.88 4.74 -14.01
CA LEU A 11 17.07 3.60 -14.35
C LEU A 11 16.13 4.04 -15.48
N SER A 12 15.90 3.16 -16.45
CA SER A 12 15.00 3.50 -17.55
C SER A 12 13.67 4.00 -16.98
N VAL A 13 13.16 5.12 -17.49
CA VAL A 13 11.89 5.71 -17.04
C VAL A 13 10.75 4.69 -17.03
N TYR A 14 10.81 3.69 -17.92
CA TYR A 14 9.87 2.59 -17.96
C TYR A 14 9.96 1.69 -16.72
N ILE A 15 11.17 1.37 -16.26
CA ILE A 15 11.38 0.53 -15.07
C ILE A 15 10.92 1.27 -13.82
N ASP A 16 11.27 2.56 -13.68
CA ASP A 16 10.78 3.39 -12.58
C ASP A 16 9.25 3.46 -12.59
N PHE A 17 8.66 3.69 -13.76
CA PHE A 17 7.21 3.69 -13.92
C PHE A 17 6.58 2.36 -13.50
N PHE A 18 7.09 1.21 -13.98
CA PHE A 18 6.54 -0.10 -13.63
C PHE A 18 6.68 -0.40 -12.14
N PHE A 19 7.79 0.00 -11.52
CA PHE A 19 8.01 -0.17 -10.09
C PHE A 19 7.04 0.68 -9.26
N GLN A 20 6.89 1.96 -9.61
CA GLN A 20 5.96 2.87 -8.96
C GLN A 20 4.49 2.48 -9.21
N ALA A 21 4.17 1.93 -10.40
CA ALA A 21 2.85 1.41 -10.70
C ALA A 21 2.51 0.18 -9.83
N ALA A 22 3.49 -0.70 -9.57
CA ALA A 22 3.31 -1.81 -8.64
C ALA A 22 3.03 -1.32 -7.21
N PHE A 23 3.72 -0.27 -6.76
CA PHE A 23 3.49 0.34 -5.44
C PHE A 23 2.11 1.00 -5.34
N ALA A 24 1.70 1.74 -6.37
CA ALA A 24 0.36 2.30 -6.47
C ALA A 24 -0.71 1.20 -6.40
N ALA A 25 -0.51 0.10 -7.14
CA ALA A 25 -1.41 -1.05 -7.12
C ALA A 25 -1.46 -1.71 -5.72
N THR A 26 -0.33 -1.85 -5.03
CA THR A 26 -0.30 -2.33 -3.64
C THR A 26 -1.11 -1.42 -2.72
N SER A 27 -0.95 -0.09 -2.83
CA SER A 27 -1.72 0.88 -2.04
C SER A 27 -3.23 0.73 -2.25
N ALA A 28 -3.67 0.62 -3.51
CA ALA A 28 -5.09 0.42 -3.84
C ALA A 28 -5.63 -0.94 -3.39
N THR A 29 -4.85 -2.02 -3.53
CA THR A 29 -5.31 -3.38 -3.21
C THR A 29 -5.42 -3.63 -1.71
N ILE A 30 -4.75 -2.85 -0.85
CA ILE A 30 -5.01 -2.84 0.61
C ILE A 30 -6.50 -2.58 0.90
N CYS A 31 -7.14 -1.67 0.16
CA CYS A 31 -8.56 -1.38 0.34
C CYS A 31 -9.45 -2.59 0.04
N SER A 32 -9.06 -3.45 -0.91
CA SER A 32 -9.85 -4.59 -1.38
C SER A 32 -10.26 -5.52 -0.25
N GLY A 33 -9.32 -5.89 0.63
CA GLY A 33 -9.57 -6.79 1.76
C GLY A 33 -10.52 -6.19 2.80
N ALA A 34 -10.42 -4.88 3.03
CA ALA A 34 -11.24 -4.17 4.02
C ALA A 34 -12.72 -4.09 3.59
N VAL A 35 -12.97 -3.86 2.30
CA VAL A 35 -14.31 -3.65 1.74
C VAL A 35 -14.94 -4.91 1.15
N ALA A 36 -14.18 -6.01 1.07
CA ALA A 36 -14.61 -7.28 0.52
C ALA A 36 -15.97 -7.74 1.07
N GLY A 37 -16.81 -8.23 0.16
CA GLY A 37 -18.14 -8.79 0.44
C GLY A 37 -19.27 -7.77 0.60
N ARG A 38 -19.02 -6.45 0.45
CA ARG A 38 -20.07 -5.43 0.60
C ARG A 38 -19.93 -4.16 -0.26
N ILE A 39 -18.81 -3.96 -0.95
CA ILE A 39 -18.68 -2.85 -1.91
C ILE A 39 -19.29 -3.22 -3.27
N LYS A 40 -19.83 -2.22 -4.00
CA LYS A 40 -20.23 -2.39 -5.40
C LYS A 40 -18.97 -2.44 -6.30
N PRO A 41 -18.89 -3.32 -7.30
CA PRO A 41 -17.71 -3.43 -8.17
C PRO A 41 -17.29 -2.10 -8.82
N LEU A 42 -18.25 -1.34 -9.35
CA LEU A 42 -17.96 -0.05 -9.96
C LEU A 42 -17.38 0.97 -8.97
N ALA A 43 -17.90 1.00 -7.74
CA ALA A 43 -17.37 1.88 -6.70
C ALA A 43 -15.93 1.51 -6.33
N TYR A 44 -15.61 0.21 -6.31
CA TYR A 44 -14.25 -0.27 -6.08
C TYR A 44 -13.29 0.08 -7.23
N LEU A 45 -13.74 0.01 -8.48
CA LEU A 45 -12.94 0.44 -9.64
C LEU A 45 -12.64 1.94 -9.59
N LEU A 46 -13.65 2.76 -9.30
CA LEU A 46 -13.47 4.21 -9.15
C LEU A 46 -12.51 4.55 -8.01
N LEU A 47 -12.66 3.88 -6.85
CA LEU A 47 -11.73 4.02 -5.73
C LEU A 47 -10.30 3.68 -6.14
N THR A 48 -10.12 2.58 -6.87
CA THR A 48 -8.80 2.15 -7.36
C THR A 48 -8.17 3.23 -8.24
N VAL A 49 -8.92 3.76 -9.22
CA VAL A 49 -8.45 4.85 -10.10
C VAL A 49 -8.08 6.11 -9.31
N ILE A 50 -8.88 6.48 -8.30
CA ILE A 50 -8.59 7.63 -7.45
C ILE A 50 -7.31 7.42 -6.65
N ILE A 51 -7.14 6.24 -6.05
CA ILE A 51 -5.95 5.94 -5.25
C ILE A 51 -4.70 5.93 -6.14
N THR A 52 -4.72 5.20 -7.26
CA THR A 52 -3.53 5.05 -8.10
C THR A 52 -3.22 6.26 -8.96
N GLY A 53 -4.25 7.01 -9.40
CA GLY A 53 -4.09 8.15 -10.30
C GLY A 53 -3.94 9.50 -9.61
N ILE A 54 -4.39 9.64 -8.35
CA ILE A 54 -4.41 10.92 -7.64
C ILE A 54 -3.73 10.81 -6.27
N VAL A 55 -4.24 9.95 -5.38
CA VAL A 55 -3.77 9.93 -3.99
C VAL A 55 -2.31 9.52 -3.89
N TYR A 56 -1.96 8.40 -4.54
CA TYR A 56 -0.60 7.85 -4.52
C TYR A 56 0.43 8.76 -5.20
N PRO A 57 0.20 9.30 -6.42
CA PRO A 57 1.16 10.22 -7.03
C PRO A 57 1.40 11.48 -6.21
N ILE A 58 0.34 12.03 -5.58
CA ILE A 58 0.47 13.20 -4.71
C ILE A 58 1.29 12.86 -3.46
N SER A 59 0.95 11.80 -2.72
CA SER A 59 1.68 11.42 -1.51
C SER A 59 3.12 11.00 -1.82
N GLY A 60 3.34 10.28 -2.92
CA GLY A 60 4.66 9.92 -3.42
C GLY A 60 5.50 11.14 -3.77
N SER A 61 4.91 12.17 -4.40
CA SER A 61 5.62 13.42 -4.71
C SER A 61 6.11 14.16 -3.47
N TRP A 62 5.38 14.06 -2.34
CA TRP A 62 5.77 14.71 -1.10
C TRP A 62 7.06 14.13 -0.52
N VAL A 63 7.26 12.81 -0.65
CA VAL A 63 8.36 12.07 0.00
C VAL A 63 9.48 11.69 -0.96
N TRP A 64 9.17 11.29 -2.18
CA TRP A 64 10.14 10.79 -3.17
C TRP A 64 10.31 11.71 -4.38
N GLY A 65 9.45 12.73 -4.52
CA GLY A 65 9.46 13.68 -5.64
C GLY A 65 10.10 15.03 -5.32
N GLY A 66 10.84 15.16 -4.20
CA GLY A 66 11.40 16.45 -3.77
C GLY A 66 10.38 17.41 -3.15
N GLY A 67 9.24 16.90 -2.70
CA GLY A 67 8.20 17.69 -2.06
C GLY A 67 8.51 18.08 -0.62
N TRP A 68 7.49 18.59 0.08
CA TRP A 68 7.67 19.20 1.40
C TRP A 68 8.10 18.22 2.50
N LEU A 69 7.70 16.95 2.44
CA LEU A 69 8.14 15.94 3.42
C LEU A 69 9.62 15.61 3.23
N ASP A 70 10.07 15.46 1.99
CA ASP A 70 11.51 15.33 1.68
C ASP A 70 12.29 16.56 2.18
N GLY A 71 11.76 17.77 1.96
CA GLY A 71 12.34 19.01 2.47
C GLY A 71 12.45 19.12 3.99
N LEU A 72 11.63 18.37 4.74
CA LEU A 72 11.71 18.25 6.20
C LEU A 72 12.64 17.12 6.67
N GLY A 73 13.26 16.37 5.76
CA GLY A 73 14.10 15.20 6.08
C GLY A 73 13.29 13.96 6.49
N PHE A 74 12.03 13.86 6.07
CA PHE A 74 11.24 12.66 6.29
C PHE A 74 11.74 11.51 5.43
N HIS A 75 11.93 10.34 6.04
CA HIS A 75 12.45 9.16 5.35
C HIS A 75 11.41 8.05 5.31
N ASP A 76 10.99 7.68 4.10
CA ASP A 76 10.20 6.48 3.83
C ASP A 76 10.92 5.63 2.80
N PHE A 77 11.60 4.57 3.24
CA PHE A 77 12.51 3.82 2.36
C PHE A 77 11.78 3.04 1.25
N ALA A 78 10.67 2.38 1.59
CA ALA A 78 9.96 1.51 0.66
C ALA A 78 8.44 1.75 0.65
N GLY A 79 7.92 2.75 1.35
CA GLY A 79 6.50 3.11 1.26
C GLY A 79 5.67 2.73 2.47
N SER A 80 6.25 2.69 3.67
CA SER A 80 5.51 2.49 4.93
C SER A 80 4.44 3.58 5.11
N LEU A 81 4.74 4.83 4.73
CA LEU A 81 3.76 5.90 4.68
C LEU A 81 3.02 5.87 3.33
N VAL A 82 3.73 6.08 2.23
CA VAL A 82 3.10 6.43 0.93
C VAL A 82 2.36 5.27 0.26
N VAL A 83 2.68 4.02 0.62
CA VAL A 83 1.94 2.83 0.17
C VAL A 83 1.02 2.33 1.29
N HIS A 84 1.58 1.90 2.41
CA HIS A 84 0.83 1.15 3.42
C HIS A 84 -0.10 2.04 4.26
N SER A 85 0.41 3.15 4.80
CA SER A 85 -0.41 4.06 5.62
C SER A 85 -1.46 4.77 4.78
N VAL A 86 -1.11 5.22 3.57
CA VAL A 86 -2.07 5.81 2.61
C VAL A 86 -3.16 4.82 2.23
N GLY A 87 -2.79 3.60 1.81
CA GLY A 87 -3.75 2.54 1.48
C GLY A 87 -4.62 2.14 2.68
N GLY A 88 -4.03 2.08 3.87
CA GLY A 88 -4.74 1.80 5.13
C GLY A 88 -5.71 2.91 5.53
N ALA A 89 -5.32 4.18 5.39
CA ALA A 89 -6.18 5.32 5.66
C ALA A 89 -7.35 5.39 4.67
N ALA A 90 -7.10 5.13 3.38
CA ALA A 90 -8.15 5.01 2.38
C ALA A 90 -9.12 3.86 2.72
N ALA A 91 -8.59 2.70 3.10
CA ALA A 91 -9.39 1.56 3.52
C ALA A 91 -10.26 1.89 4.76
N LEU A 92 -9.68 2.56 5.76
CA LEU A 92 -10.39 3.01 6.95
C LEU A 92 -11.54 3.97 6.60
N ALA A 93 -11.27 4.99 5.78
CA ALA A 93 -12.29 5.91 5.31
C ALA A 93 -13.43 5.17 4.60
N CYS A 94 -13.10 4.25 3.68
CA CYS A 94 -14.09 3.43 2.99
C CYS A 94 -14.93 2.60 3.96
N VAL A 95 -14.33 1.96 4.96
CA VAL A 95 -15.06 1.14 5.93
C VAL A 95 -15.97 1.99 6.83
N ILE A 96 -15.57 3.21 7.19
CA ILE A 96 -16.40 4.15 7.96
C ILE A 96 -17.68 4.48 7.17
N PHE A 97 -17.57 4.79 5.87
CA PHE A 97 -18.73 5.10 5.03
C PHE A 97 -19.57 3.87 4.70
N LEU A 98 -18.94 2.74 4.42
CA LEU A 98 -19.63 1.51 4.01
C LEU A 98 -20.30 0.80 5.20
N GLY A 99 -19.79 1.04 6.41
CA GLY A 99 -20.24 0.41 7.63
C GLY A 99 -19.83 -1.05 7.79
N PRO A 100 -20.24 -1.68 8.90
CA PRO A 100 -19.95 -3.07 9.20
C PRO A 100 -20.68 -4.02 8.24
N ARG A 101 -20.19 -5.27 8.13
CA ARG A 101 -20.93 -6.33 7.45
C ARG A 101 -22.27 -6.59 8.17
N LYS A 102 -23.33 -6.88 7.41
CA LYS A 102 -24.65 -7.16 7.97
C LYS A 102 -24.56 -8.33 8.96
N GLY A 103 -25.15 -8.18 10.14
CA GLY A 103 -25.12 -9.20 11.19
C GLY A 103 -23.78 -9.35 11.94
N ARG A 104 -22.78 -8.49 11.65
CA ARG A 104 -21.48 -8.53 12.33
C ARG A 104 -21.55 -8.11 13.78
N PHE A 105 -22.34 -7.09 14.08
CA PHE A 105 -22.49 -6.54 15.43
C PHE A 105 -23.98 -6.57 15.85
N HIS A 106 -24.24 -6.83 17.14
CA HIS A 106 -25.56 -6.75 17.79
C HIS A 106 -25.48 -5.87 19.04
N GLY A 107 -26.60 -5.28 19.45
CA GLY A 107 -26.66 -4.43 20.65
C GLY A 107 -25.66 -3.27 20.60
N ARG A 108 -25.05 -2.92 21.74
CA ARG A 108 -24.05 -1.84 21.92
C ARG A 108 -22.70 -2.11 21.21
N GLY A 109 -22.71 -2.55 19.95
CA GLY A 109 -21.51 -2.84 19.18
C GLY A 109 -20.80 -4.14 19.56
N GLN A 110 -21.47 -5.04 20.31
CA GLN A 110 -20.91 -6.37 20.60
C GLN A 110 -20.90 -7.21 19.33
N LEU A 111 -19.87 -8.04 19.17
CA LEU A 111 -19.83 -9.02 18.08
C LEU A 111 -21.05 -9.94 18.18
N SER A 112 -21.59 -10.33 17.03
CA SER A 112 -22.61 -11.38 17.04
C SER A 112 -22.01 -12.69 17.55
N PRO A 113 -22.77 -13.52 18.30
CA PRO A 113 -22.29 -14.86 18.70
C PRO A 113 -21.85 -15.70 17.50
N ARG A 114 -22.48 -15.47 16.34
CA ARG A 114 -22.11 -16.05 15.06
C ARG A 114 -20.71 -15.60 14.62
N GLU A 115 -20.42 -14.30 14.61
CA GLU A 115 -19.12 -13.76 14.20
C GLU A 115 -18.01 -14.03 15.21
N GLU A 116 -18.32 -14.11 16.51
CA GLU A 116 -17.35 -14.55 17.52
C GLU A 116 -16.85 -15.97 17.22
N SER A 117 -17.71 -16.85 16.71
CA SER A 117 -17.35 -18.20 16.25
C SER A 117 -16.80 -18.27 14.81
N GLU A 118 -17.13 -17.30 13.95
CA GLU A 118 -16.81 -17.22 12.50
C GLU A 118 -15.57 -16.37 12.17
N LEU A 119 -14.84 -15.82 13.14
CA LEU A 119 -13.48 -15.26 12.90
C LEU A 119 -12.47 -16.29 12.37
N LYS A 120 -12.91 -17.54 12.18
CA LYS A 120 -12.15 -18.60 11.52
C LYS A 120 -11.95 -18.25 10.03
N PRO A 121 -10.72 -18.33 9.51
CA PRO A 121 -10.47 -18.15 8.09
C PRO A 121 -11.20 -19.20 7.28
N HIS A 122 -11.81 -18.78 6.18
CA HIS A 122 -12.50 -19.67 5.24
C HIS A 122 -11.57 -20.73 4.63
N SER A 123 -10.26 -20.46 4.56
CA SER A 123 -9.22 -21.39 4.15
C SER A 123 -7.85 -20.98 4.71
N LEU A 124 -7.33 -21.75 5.67
CA LEU A 124 -5.96 -21.57 6.19
C LEU A 124 -4.89 -21.78 5.11
N PRO A 125 -4.95 -22.83 4.26
CA PRO A 125 -3.95 -23.02 3.21
C PRO A 125 -3.87 -21.85 2.23
N LEU A 126 -5.02 -21.27 1.85
CA LEU A 126 -5.05 -20.13 0.93
C LEU A 126 -4.46 -18.86 1.58
N ALA A 127 -4.77 -18.63 2.86
CA ALA A 127 -4.17 -17.52 3.61
C ALA A 127 -2.64 -17.67 3.76
N ALA A 128 -2.17 -18.89 4.06
CA ALA A 128 -0.74 -19.19 4.16
C ALA A 128 -0.04 -19.00 2.80
N MET A 129 -0.63 -19.49 1.71
CA MET A 129 -0.09 -19.30 0.35
C MET A 129 -0.03 -17.82 -0.03
N GLY A 130 -1.10 -17.05 0.24
CA GLY A 130 -1.12 -15.61 0.00
C GLY A 130 -0.04 -14.89 0.81
N THR A 131 0.14 -15.27 2.08
CA THR A 131 1.19 -14.73 2.95
C THR A 131 2.58 -15.04 2.41
N PHE A 132 2.81 -16.26 1.94
CA PHE A 132 4.09 -16.65 1.35
C PHE A 132 4.41 -15.85 0.07
N ILE A 133 3.42 -15.65 -0.81
CA ILE A 133 3.58 -14.82 -2.01
C ILE A 133 3.89 -13.36 -1.63
N LEU A 134 3.16 -12.80 -0.66
CA LEU A 134 3.40 -11.44 -0.18
C LEU A 134 4.79 -11.30 0.43
N TRP A 135 5.21 -12.26 1.26
CA TRP A 135 6.53 -12.28 1.88
C TRP A 135 7.65 -12.36 0.84
N LEU A 136 7.52 -13.24 -0.16
CA LEU A 136 8.47 -13.33 -1.25
C LEU A 136 8.52 -12.03 -2.07
N GLY A 137 7.35 -11.47 -2.41
CA GLY A 137 7.23 -10.19 -3.12
C GLY A 137 7.83 -9.02 -2.32
N TRP A 138 7.80 -9.10 -0.99
CA TRP A 138 8.37 -8.09 -0.09
C TRP A 138 9.88 -7.91 -0.28
N TYR A 139 10.61 -8.95 -0.68
CA TYR A 139 12.02 -8.82 -1.06
C TYR A 139 12.20 -7.91 -2.27
N GLY A 140 11.40 -8.09 -3.33
CA GLY A 140 11.41 -7.22 -4.50
C GLY A 140 10.99 -5.78 -4.17
N PHE A 141 10.01 -5.63 -3.28
CA PHE A 141 9.51 -4.34 -2.80
C PHE A 141 10.62 -3.53 -2.10
N ASN A 142 11.38 -4.14 -1.19
CA ASN A 142 12.44 -3.45 -0.45
C ASN A 142 13.75 -3.35 -1.23
N ALA A 143 14.19 -4.44 -1.86
CA ALA A 143 15.43 -4.42 -2.62
C ALA A 143 15.32 -3.48 -3.84
N GLY A 144 14.18 -3.50 -4.54
CA GLY A 144 13.95 -2.60 -5.67
C GLY A 144 13.92 -1.12 -5.28
N SER A 145 13.51 -0.80 -4.05
CA SER A 145 13.49 0.59 -3.55
C SER A 145 14.88 1.21 -3.45
N THR A 146 15.94 0.39 -3.40
CA THR A 146 17.34 0.89 -3.41
C THR A 146 17.75 1.51 -4.73
N VAL A 147 17.11 1.14 -5.84
CA VAL A 147 17.50 1.57 -7.19
C VAL A 147 16.49 2.51 -7.86
N THR A 148 15.25 2.57 -7.37
CA THR A 148 14.17 3.38 -7.95
C THR A 148 13.80 4.62 -7.16
N THR A 149 14.27 4.75 -5.91
CA THR A 149 14.00 5.94 -5.08
C THR A 149 15.13 6.95 -5.30
N PRO A 150 14.86 8.15 -5.87
CA PRO A 150 15.88 9.16 -6.04
C PRO A 150 16.47 9.53 -4.67
N THR A 151 17.78 9.34 -4.53
CA THR A 151 18.50 9.67 -3.30
C THR A 151 18.76 11.19 -3.24
N SER A 152 17.77 11.97 -2.80
CA SER A 152 17.94 13.42 -2.63
C SER A 152 18.90 13.79 -1.48
N ASN A 153 19.27 12.86 -0.59
CA ASN A 153 20.20 13.17 0.52
C ASN A 153 20.86 11.93 1.16
N GLN A 154 21.71 11.19 0.42
CA GLN A 154 22.75 10.38 1.06
C GLN A 154 23.98 11.26 1.38
N ARG A 155 23.81 12.20 2.32
CA ARG A 155 24.92 12.87 3.00
C ARG A 155 25.07 12.25 4.39
N LEU A 156 25.79 11.15 4.45
CA LEU A 156 26.54 10.72 5.63
C LEU A 156 28.03 10.77 5.26
#